data_AF-A0A3B0P507-F1
#
_entry.id   AF-A0A3B0P507-F1
#
_cell.length_a   1.000
_cell.length_b   1.000
_cell.length_c   1.000
_cell.angle_alpha   90.00
_cell.angle_beta   90.00
_cell.angle_gamma   90.00
#
_symmetry.space_group_name_H-M   'P 1'
#
loop_
_entity.id
_entity.type
_entity.pdbx_description
1 polymer ?
#
loop_
_entity_poly.entity_id
_entity_poly.type
_entity_poly.pdbx_seq_one_letter_code
_entity_poly.pdbx_strand_id
1 'polypeptide(L)'
;MIPDPLKKTIISNLKKATKNADEVLIATDPDREGEAIANNLITTLKLENKYKRIKYNEITDEAIKFAIENPLEIDKALVNAQKARRMLDRIIGFRLSELMKKKVKNAPTNPSAGRVQSIALKLVCDREKEIEEFQPILYSKINVLLKNELEAILYLKNNKDFEDNTW
;
A
#
# COMPACT_ATOMS: atom_id res chain seq x y z
N MET A 1 -19.05 -13.14 3.96
CA MET A 1 -17.88 -12.69 4.75
C MET A 1 -18.29 -12.73 6.21
N ILE A 2 -17.53 -13.37 7.10
CA ILE A 2 -17.88 -13.41 8.53
C ILE A 2 -17.53 -12.03 9.11
N PRO A 3 -18.48 -11.32 9.75
CA PRO A 3 -18.19 -10.03 10.39
C PRO A 3 -17.14 -10.20 11.48
N ASP A 4 -16.18 -9.27 11.52
CA ASP A 4 -15.19 -9.21 12.60
C ASP A 4 -15.92 -9.15 13.96
N PRO A 5 -15.61 -10.06 14.90
CA PRO A 5 -16.19 -10.05 16.24
C PRO A 5 -16.12 -8.69 16.93
N LEU A 6 -15.06 -7.91 16.69
CA LEU A 6 -14.85 -6.59 17.28
C LEU A 6 -15.80 -5.53 16.70
N LYS A 7 -16.35 -5.75 15.50
CA LYS A 7 -17.26 -4.81 14.82
C LYS A 7 -18.74 -5.14 15.05
N LYS A 8 -19.07 -6.16 15.85
CA LYS A 8 -20.45 -6.59 16.11
C LYS A 8 -21.35 -5.46 16.63
N THR A 9 -20.87 -4.69 17.61
CA THR A 9 -21.65 -3.57 18.20
C THR A 9 -21.96 -2.49 17.16
N ILE A 10 -20.96 -2.12 16.34
CA ILE A 10 -21.12 -1.13 15.28
C ILE A 10 -22.16 -1.61 14.25
N ILE A 11 -22.06 -2.87 13.81
CA ILE A 11 -23.02 -3.44 12.85
C ILE A 11 -24.43 -3.48 13.45
N SER A 12 -24.58 -3.80 14.73
CA SER A 12 -25.87 -3.77 15.42
C SER A 12 -26.48 -2.38 15.42
N ASN A 13 -25.68 -1.35 15.73
CA ASN A 13 -26.12 0.04 15.72
C ASN A 13 -26.52 0.52 14.31
N LEU A 14 -25.72 0.18 13.29
CA LEU A 14 -26.04 0.50 11.89
C LEU A 14 -27.33 -0.20 11.43
N LYS A 15 -27.56 -1.46 11.81
CA LYS A 15 -28.82 -2.16 11.52
C LYS A 15 -30.03 -1.48 12.15
N LYS A 16 -29.90 -0.99 13.38
CA LYS A 16 -30.98 -0.24 14.05
C LYS A 16 -31.26 1.08 13.35
N ALA A 17 -30.20 1.85 13.02
CA ALA A 17 -30.33 3.15 12.36
C ALA A 17 -30.95 3.02 10.96
N THR A 18 -30.52 2.04 10.18
CA THR A 18 -30.98 1.85 8.79
C THR A 18 -32.40 1.28 8.68
N LYS A 19 -32.91 0.62 9.72
CA LYS A 19 -34.27 0.06 9.72
C LYS A 19 -35.35 1.13 9.49
N ASN A 20 -35.18 2.30 10.12
CA ASN A 20 -36.16 3.38 10.10
C ASN A 20 -35.87 4.47 9.05
N ALA A 21 -34.70 4.47 8.42
CA ALA A 21 -34.32 5.49 7.44
C ALA A 21 -34.90 5.15 6.06
N ASP A 22 -35.66 6.03 5.42
CA ASP A 22 -36.27 5.77 4.10
C ASP A 22 -35.25 5.44 3.00
N GLU A 23 -34.07 6.05 3.10
CA GLU A 23 -32.96 5.86 2.18
C GLU A 23 -31.62 5.87 2.92
N VAL A 24 -30.65 5.08 2.45
CA VAL A 24 -29.30 5.00 3.04
C VAL A 24 -28.25 5.40 2.02
N LEU A 25 -27.55 6.50 2.28
CA LEU A 25 -26.42 6.94 1.46
C LEU A 25 -25.17 6.15 1.83
N ILE A 26 -24.56 5.50 0.84
CA ILE A 26 -23.28 4.81 0.97
C ILE A 26 -22.19 5.71 0.39
N ALA A 27 -21.45 6.34 1.29
CA ALA A 27 -20.52 7.43 0.98
C ALA A 27 -19.05 7.05 1.22
N THR A 28 -18.65 5.83 0.85
CA THR A 28 -17.26 5.35 0.98
C THR A 28 -16.36 5.95 -0.09
N ASP A 29 -15.04 5.83 0.08
CA ASP A 29 -14.05 6.36 -0.86
C ASP A 29 -14.30 5.87 -2.31
N PRO A 30 -13.93 6.66 -3.33
CA PRO A 30 -14.20 6.38 -4.73
C PRO A 30 -13.20 5.39 -5.35
N ASP A 31 -12.66 4.45 -4.57
CA ASP A 31 -11.70 3.44 -5.02
C ASP A 31 -12.26 2.02 -4.88
N ARG A 32 -11.46 1.01 -5.27
CA ARG A 32 -11.88 -0.41 -5.19
C ARG A 32 -12.10 -0.91 -3.76
N GLU A 33 -11.39 -0.37 -2.77
CA GLU A 33 -11.54 -0.78 -1.37
C GLU A 33 -12.85 -0.20 -0.81
N GLY A 34 -13.09 1.09 -1.07
CA GLY A 34 -14.34 1.78 -0.78
C GLY A 34 -15.54 1.10 -1.42
N GLU A 35 -15.42 0.62 -2.67
CA GLU A 35 -16.49 -0.11 -3.35
C GLU A 35 -16.75 -1.49 -2.71
N ALA A 36 -15.70 -2.20 -2.31
CA ALA A 36 -15.83 -3.47 -1.61
C ALA A 36 -16.45 -3.28 -0.21
N ILE A 37 -16.12 -2.20 0.50
CA ILE A 37 -16.74 -1.84 1.78
C ILE A 37 -18.21 -1.52 1.57
N ALA A 38 -18.54 -0.69 0.58
CA ALA A 38 -19.91 -0.34 0.21
C ALA A 38 -20.76 -1.59 -0.07
N ASN A 39 -20.28 -2.47 -0.94
CA ASN A 39 -20.95 -3.74 -1.24
C ASN A 39 -21.13 -4.61 0.02
N ASN A 40 -20.11 -4.71 0.87
CA ASN A 40 -20.22 -5.46 2.13
C ASN A 40 -21.25 -4.86 3.10
N LEU A 41 -21.33 -3.53 3.20
CA LEU A 41 -22.33 -2.85 4.03
C LEU A 41 -23.74 -3.13 3.52
N ILE A 42 -23.96 -2.99 2.21
CA ILE A 42 -25.26 -3.25 1.58
C ILE A 42 -25.72 -4.68 1.87
N THR A 43 -24.87 -5.68 1.62
CA THR A 43 -25.22 -7.09 1.88
C THR A 43 -25.39 -7.38 3.38
N THR A 44 -24.55 -6.81 4.24
CA THR A 44 -24.58 -7.10 5.70
C THR A 44 -25.80 -6.46 6.38
N LEU A 45 -26.20 -5.29 5.91
CA LEU A 45 -27.33 -4.52 6.42
C LEU A 45 -28.64 -4.81 5.67
N LYS A 46 -28.59 -5.61 4.58
CA LYS A 46 -29.74 -5.99 3.72
C LYS A 46 -30.43 -4.77 3.11
N LEU A 47 -29.63 -3.92 2.47
CA LEU A 47 -30.07 -2.64 1.93
C LEU A 47 -30.31 -2.66 0.41
N GLU A 48 -30.39 -3.82 -0.22
CA GLU A 48 -30.34 -3.98 -1.69
C GLU A 48 -31.33 -3.09 -2.46
N ASN A 49 -32.47 -2.74 -1.86
CA ASN A 49 -33.50 -1.88 -2.46
C ASN A 49 -33.64 -0.51 -1.79
N LYS A 50 -32.70 -0.11 -0.93
CA LYS A 50 -32.81 1.06 -0.03
C LYS A 50 -31.52 1.87 0.07
N TYR A 51 -30.59 1.70 -0.87
CA TYR A 51 -29.31 2.39 -0.86
C TYR A 51 -29.15 3.31 -2.07
N LYS A 52 -28.34 4.35 -1.89
CA LYS A 52 -27.74 5.13 -2.99
C LYS A 52 -26.24 5.22 -2.77
N ARG A 53 -25.43 4.93 -3.80
CA ARG A 53 -23.97 5.07 -3.71
C ARG A 53 -23.59 6.47 -4.17
N ILE A 54 -22.91 7.25 -3.33
CA ILE A 54 -22.43 8.59 -3.69
C ILE A 54 -20.91 8.60 -3.68
N LYS A 55 -20.26 9.15 -4.72
CA LYS A 55 -18.79 9.23 -4.85
C LYS A 55 -18.37 10.70 -4.96
N TYR A 56 -17.31 11.05 -4.25
CA TYR A 56 -16.70 12.37 -4.27
C TYR A 56 -15.19 12.22 -4.07
N ASN A 57 -14.40 13.07 -4.72
CA ASN A 57 -12.93 13.06 -4.61
C ASN A 57 -12.41 14.08 -3.60
N GLU A 58 -13.27 15.00 -3.16
CA GLU A 58 -12.98 16.05 -2.20
C GLU A 58 -14.18 16.26 -1.27
N ILE A 59 -13.91 16.80 -0.08
CA ILE A 59 -14.92 17.04 0.95
C ILE A 59 -15.23 18.54 0.99
N THR A 60 -15.94 19.01 -0.04
CA THR A 60 -16.46 20.39 -0.18
C THR A 60 -17.99 20.37 -0.22
N ASP A 61 -18.65 21.47 0.16
CA ASP A 61 -20.12 21.53 0.20
C ASP A 61 -20.71 21.27 -1.20
N GLU A 62 -20.10 21.85 -2.23
CA GLU A 62 -20.47 21.70 -3.63
C GLU A 62 -20.33 20.25 -4.10
N ALA A 63 -19.19 19.61 -3.81
CA ALA A 63 -18.94 18.22 -4.24
C ALA A 63 -19.89 17.23 -3.55
N ILE A 64 -20.20 17.43 -2.27
CA ILE A 64 -21.13 16.56 -1.53
C ILE A 64 -22.56 16.72 -2.06
N LYS A 65 -23.04 17.96 -2.27
CA LYS A 65 -24.36 18.21 -2.85
C LYS A 65 -24.49 17.58 -4.23
N PHE A 66 -23.50 17.80 -5.10
CA PHE A 66 -23.46 17.19 -6.43
C PHE A 66 -23.52 15.66 -6.37
N ALA A 67 -22.77 15.03 -5.44
CA ALA A 67 -22.76 13.58 -5.29
C ALA A 67 -24.09 13.02 -4.77
N ILE A 68 -24.81 13.76 -3.91
CA ILE A 68 -26.14 13.38 -3.41
C ILE A 68 -27.19 13.48 -4.53
N GLU A 69 -27.11 14.52 -5.37
CA GLU A 69 -28.00 14.72 -6.52
C GLU A 69 -27.76 13.70 -7.64
N ASN A 70 -26.53 13.18 -7.76
CA ASN A 70 -26.12 12.24 -8.81
C ASN A 70 -25.68 10.87 -8.21
N PRO A 71 -26.60 10.10 -7.60
CA PRO A 71 -26.28 8.81 -7.05
C PRO A 71 -25.94 7.80 -8.14
N LEU A 72 -25.04 6.88 -7.80
CA LEU A 72 -24.55 5.81 -8.64
C LEU A 72 -25.02 4.45 -8.11
N GLU A 73 -24.75 3.43 -8.91
CA GLU A 73 -24.83 2.03 -8.51
C GLU A 73 -23.45 1.51 -8.08
N ILE A 74 -23.45 0.39 -7.35
CA ILE A 74 -22.21 -0.29 -6.99
C ILE A 74 -21.55 -0.89 -8.24
N ASP A 75 -20.29 -0.55 -8.43
CA ASP A 75 -19.45 -1.12 -9.47
C ASP A 75 -18.99 -2.53 -9.06
N LYS A 76 -19.65 -3.54 -9.63
CA LYS A 76 -19.33 -4.96 -9.40
C LYS A 76 -17.93 -5.33 -9.90
N ALA A 77 -17.39 -4.67 -10.92
CA ALA A 77 -16.06 -4.96 -11.43
C ALA A 77 -14.98 -4.53 -10.41
N LEU A 78 -15.13 -3.34 -9.81
CA LEU A 78 -14.24 -2.88 -8.73
C LEU A 78 -14.31 -3.78 -7.50
N VAL A 79 -15.52 -4.20 -7.10
CA VAL A 79 -15.71 -5.16 -6.00
C VAL A 79 -15.00 -6.49 -6.29
N ASN A 80 -15.14 -7.01 -7.51
CA ASN A 80 -14.51 -8.26 -7.91
C ASN A 80 -12.99 -8.14 -7.98
N ALA A 81 -12.46 -7.01 -8.46
CA ALA A 81 -11.02 -6.73 -8.44
C ALA A 81 -10.46 -6.74 -7.01
N GLN A 82 -11.15 -6.12 -6.06
CA GLN A 82 -10.76 -6.14 -4.65
C GLN A 82 -10.78 -7.55 -4.06
N LYS A 83 -11.85 -8.32 -4.32
CA LYS A 83 -11.97 -9.71 -3.89
C LYS A 83 -10.84 -10.57 -4.45
N ALA A 84 -10.54 -10.44 -5.74
CA ALA A 84 -9.46 -11.18 -6.40
C ALA A 84 -8.11 -10.87 -5.75
N ARG A 85 -7.78 -9.59 -5.54
CA ARG A 85 -6.57 -9.16 -4.83
C ARG A 85 -6.48 -9.79 -3.44
N ARG A 86 -7.55 -9.71 -2.66
CA ARG A 86 -7.61 -10.26 -1.30
C ARG A 86 -7.45 -11.78 -1.27
N MET A 87 -8.05 -12.49 -2.23
CA MET A 87 -7.86 -13.94 -2.37
C MET A 87 -6.42 -14.29 -2.73
N LEU A 88 -5.81 -13.56 -3.67
CA LEU A 88 -4.43 -13.78 -4.08
C LEU A 88 -3.46 -13.58 -2.91
N ASP A 89 -3.60 -12.46 -2.18
CA ASP A 89 -2.77 -12.16 -1.02
C ASP A 89 -2.96 -13.23 0.08
N ARG A 90 -4.18 -13.77 0.23
CA ARG A 90 -4.47 -14.86 1.16
C ARG A 90 -3.81 -16.18 0.74
N ILE A 91 -3.89 -16.56 -0.53
CA ILE A 91 -3.32 -17.81 -1.04
C ILE A 91 -1.80 -17.81 -0.86
N ILE A 92 -1.15 -16.71 -1.27
CA ILE A 92 0.31 -16.58 -1.15
C ILE A 92 0.70 -16.49 0.32
N GLY A 93 0.04 -15.62 1.09
CA GLY A 93 0.34 -15.40 2.49
C GLY A 93 0.27 -16.69 3.32
N PHE A 94 -0.81 -17.46 3.21
CA PHE A 94 -0.93 -18.70 3.99
C PHE A 94 0.04 -19.79 3.52
N ARG A 95 0.12 -20.07 2.22
CA ARG A 95 0.96 -21.18 1.73
C ARG A 95 2.45 -20.91 1.92
N LEU A 96 2.90 -19.70 1.59
CA LEU A 96 4.32 -19.37 1.64
C LEU A 96 4.80 -19.13 3.07
N SER A 97 3.98 -18.54 3.95
CA SER A 97 4.35 -18.39 5.37
C SER A 97 4.50 -19.76 6.05
N GLU A 98 3.64 -20.74 5.75
CA GLU A 98 3.79 -22.10 6.27
C GLU A 98 5.09 -22.78 5.79
N LEU A 99 5.48 -22.55 4.53
CA LEU A 99 6.76 -23.04 4.02
C LEU A 99 7.94 -22.35 4.74
N MET A 100 7.88 -21.04 4.94
CA MET A 100 8.94 -20.29 5.61
C MET A 100 9.14 -20.75 7.06
N LYS A 101 8.06 -20.99 7.81
CA LYS A 101 8.15 -21.54 9.18
C LYS A 101 8.89 -22.88 9.22
N LYS A 102 8.72 -23.72 8.21
CA LYS A 102 9.41 -25.02 8.12
C LYS A 102 10.89 -24.88 7.73
N LYS A 103 11.24 -23.85 6.96
CA LYS A 103 12.57 -23.71 6.34
C LYS A 103 13.50 -22.75 7.09
N VAL A 104 12.96 -21.73 7.75
CA VAL A 104 13.73 -20.73 8.50
C VAL A 104 13.69 -21.13 9.98
N LYS A 105 14.84 -21.55 10.52
CA LYS A 105 15.01 -21.85 11.95
C LYS A 105 15.61 -20.63 12.65
N ASN A 106 15.29 -20.45 13.93
CA ASN A 106 15.81 -19.38 14.79
C ASN A 106 15.45 -17.95 14.35
N ALA A 107 14.33 -17.77 13.63
CA ALA A 107 13.82 -16.43 13.37
C ALA A 107 13.31 -15.80 14.69
N PRO A 108 13.58 -14.50 14.94
CA PRO A 108 13.14 -13.81 16.15
C PRO A 108 11.61 -13.69 16.25
N THR A 109 10.90 -13.84 15.13
CA THR A 109 9.44 -13.86 15.04
C THR A 109 8.98 -14.92 14.03
N ASN A 110 7.68 -15.22 14.01
CA ASN A 110 7.12 -16.10 12.98
C ASN A 110 7.30 -15.46 11.59
N PRO A 111 8.09 -16.07 10.70
CA PRO A 111 8.32 -15.51 9.37
C PRO A 111 6.99 -15.49 8.60
N SER A 112 6.70 -14.33 8.02
CA SER A 112 5.53 -14.13 7.18
C SER A 112 5.97 -13.79 5.77
N ALA A 113 5.20 -14.29 4.80
CA ALA A 113 5.40 -14.01 3.40
C ALA A 113 4.25 -13.18 2.87
N GLY A 114 4.56 -12.17 2.07
CA GLY A 114 3.56 -11.32 1.44
C GLY A 114 3.91 -11.12 -0.02
N ARG A 115 2.92 -11.23 -0.90
CA ARG A 115 3.13 -11.08 -2.35
C ARG A 115 3.93 -9.82 -2.72
N VAL A 116 3.63 -8.70 -2.07
CA VAL A 116 4.31 -7.41 -2.29
C VAL A 116 5.49 -7.22 -1.33
N GLN A 117 5.32 -7.57 -0.06
CA GLN A 117 6.34 -7.38 0.98
C GLN A 117 7.63 -8.14 0.67
N SER A 118 7.52 -9.38 0.17
CA SER A 118 8.70 -10.19 -0.17
C SER A 118 9.50 -9.61 -1.35
N ILE A 119 8.84 -8.98 -2.32
CA ILE A 119 9.52 -8.29 -3.42
C ILE A 119 10.17 -7.00 -2.94
N ALA A 120 9.49 -6.22 -2.09
CA ALA A 120 10.08 -5.02 -1.49
C ALA A 120 11.33 -5.35 -0.66
N LEU A 121 11.27 -6.42 0.15
CA LEU A 121 12.43 -6.90 0.90
C LEU A 121 13.56 -7.33 -0.03
N LYS A 122 13.24 -8.02 -1.14
CA LYS A 122 14.26 -8.40 -2.14
C LYS A 122 15.01 -7.18 -2.66
N LEU A 123 14.33 -6.08 -3.00
CA LEU A 123 14.99 -4.87 -3.49
C LEU A 123 15.99 -4.29 -2.48
N VAL A 124 15.66 -4.35 -1.18
CA VAL A 124 16.57 -3.92 -0.11
C VAL A 124 17.77 -4.86 -0.01
N CYS A 125 17.54 -6.17 -0.01
CA CYS A 125 18.63 -7.16 0.03
C CYS A 125 19.54 -7.07 -1.19
N ASP A 126 18.99 -6.84 -2.38
CA ASP A 126 19.77 -6.66 -3.61
C ASP A 126 20.65 -5.40 -3.49
N ARG A 127 20.11 -4.30 -2.97
CA ARG A 127 20.89 -3.07 -2.75
C ARG A 127 21.98 -3.27 -1.70
N GLU A 128 21.70 -3.97 -0.61
CA GLU A 128 22.71 -4.26 0.42
C GLU A 128 23.86 -5.08 -0.18
N LYS A 129 23.52 -6.07 -1.00
CA LYS A 129 24.51 -6.86 -1.72
C LYS A 129 25.37 -6.01 -2.68
N GLU A 130 24.76 -5.06 -3.39
CA GLU A 130 25.51 -4.10 -4.23
C GLU A 130 26.51 -3.26 -3.39
N ILE A 131 26.14 -2.89 -2.16
CA ILE A 131 27.01 -2.15 -1.24
C ILE A 131 28.14 -3.04 -0.71
N GLU A 132 27.85 -4.28 -0.32
CA GLU A 132 28.87 -5.25 0.14
C GLU A 132 29.87 -5.60 -0.97
N GLU A 133 29.40 -5.70 -2.21
CA GLU A 133 30.23 -5.99 -3.39
C GLU A 133 30.97 -4.75 -3.92
N PHE A 134 30.63 -3.55 -3.45
CA PHE A 134 31.25 -2.31 -3.91
C PHE A 134 32.73 -2.25 -3.50
N GLN A 135 33.61 -2.27 -4.51
CA GLN A 135 35.05 -2.07 -4.33
C GLN A 135 35.36 -0.58 -4.53
N PRO A 136 35.59 0.21 -3.47
CA PRO A 136 35.89 1.63 -3.60
C PRO A 136 37.20 1.82 -4.38
N ILE A 137 37.18 2.74 -5.34
CA ILE A 137 38.35 3.11 -6.12
C ILE A 137 38.82 4.49 -5.64
N LEU A 138 40.07 4.57 -5.20
CA LEU A 138 40.68 5.84 -4.83
C LEU A 138 40.88 6.71 -6.07
N TYR A 139 40.42 7.96 -5.99
CA TYR A 139 40.65 8.98 -6.99
C TYR A 139 40.87 10.34 -6.32
N SER A 140 41.52 11.25 -7.04
CA SER A 140 41.67 12.63 -6.58
C SER A 140 40.93 13.58 -7.51
N LYS A 141 40.30 14.61 -6.92
CA LYS A 141 39.55 15.64 -7.63
C LYS A 141 40.20 16.99 -7.33
N ILE A 142 40.65 17.69 -8.37
CA ILE A 142 41.11 19.08 -8.27
C ILE A 142 39.97 19.96 -8.77
N ASN A 143 39.50 20.87 -7.92
CA ASN A 143 38.50 21.87 -8.28
C ASN A 143 39.13 23.26 -8.24
N VAL A 144 38.97 24.03 -9.32
CA VAL A 144 39.51 25.39 -9.44
C VAL A 144 38.39 26.35 -9.76
N LEU A 145 38.21 27.37 -8.90
CA LEU A 145 37.34 28.50 -9.16
C LEU A 145 38.14 29.60 -9.87
N LEU A 146 37.76 29.89 -11.10
CA LEU A 146 38.35 30.94 -11.93
C LEU A 146 37.54 32.22 -11.79
N LYS A 147 38.17 33.39 -11.99
CA LYS A 147 37.45 34.68 -12.01
C LYS A 147 36.31 34.61 -13.04
N ASN A 148 35.13 35.11 -12.65
CA ASN A 148 33.84 35.05 -13.37
C ASN A 148 33.05 33.74 -13.20
N GLU A 149 33.07 33.12 -12.02
CA GLU A 149 32.23 31.95 -11.67
C GLU A 149 32.46 30.70 -12.54
N LEU A 150 33.61 30.63 -13.21
CA LEU A 150 33.98 29.48 -14.02
C LEU A 150 34.63 28.41 -13.14
N GLU A 151 34.06 27.21 -13.12
CA GLU A 151 34.62 26.05 -12.43
C GLU A 151 35.35 25.12 -13.41
N ALA A 152 36.59 24.74 -13.08
CA ALA A 152 37.34 23.70 -13.78
C ALA A 152 37.56 22.50 -12.84
N ILE A 153 37.16 21.31 -13.30
CA ILE A 153 37.26 20.06 -12.52
C ILE A 153 38.17 19.08 -13.25
N LEU A 154 39.20 18.59 -12.56
CA LEU A 154 40.09 17.53 -13.04
C LEU A 154 39.99 16.30 -12.14
N TYR A 155 39.78 15.12 -12.72
CA TYR A 155 39.77 13.83 -12.03
C TYR A 155 41.05 13.05 -12.36
N LEU A 156 41.80 12.66 -11.32
CA LEU A 156 43.01 11.86 -11.43
C LEU A 156 42.71 10.45 -10.92
N LYS A 157 42.83 9.45 -11.81
CA LYS A 157 42.60 8.04 -11.53
C LYS A 157 43.97 7.39 -11.28
N ASN A 158 44.19 6.86 -10.07
CA ASN A 158 45.46 6.34 -9.50
C ASN A 158 46.33 7.39 -8.79
N ASN A 159 46.16 7.48 -7.47
CA ASN A 159 47.21 7.97 -6.58
C ASN A 159 47.77 6.78 -5.81
N LYS A 160 49.06 6.48 -6.00
CA LYS A 160 49.79 5.44 -5.26
C LYS A 160 50.21 5.88 -3.84
N ASP A 161 49.86 7.11 -3.45
CA ASP A 161 50.35 7.72 -2.20
C ASP A 161 49.59 7.28 -0.94
N PHE A 162 48.62 6.37 -1.05
CA PHE A 162 47.79 5.87 0.06
C PHE A 162 47.87 4.33 0.19
N GLU A 163 49.08 3.75 0.11
CA GLU A 163 49.28 2.30 0.29
C GLU A 163 48.99 1.82 1.72
N ASP A 164 48.99 2.71 2.71
CA ASP A 164 48.58 2.37 4.08
C ASP A 164 47.12 2.77 4.30
N ASN A 165 46.22 1.78 4.18
CA ASN A 165 44.79 1.85 4.56
C ASN A 165 44.61 2.14 6.08
N THR A 166 45.11 3.27 6.57
CA THR A 166 44.83 3.76 7.91
C THR A 166 43.60 4.66 7.85
N TRP A 167 42.50 4.11 8.33
CA TRP A 167 41.31 4.83 8.81
C TRP A 167 41.30 4.77 10.34
#